data_AF-A0A968HX12-F1
#
_entry.id   AF-A0A968HX12-F1
#
_cell.length_a   1.000
_cell.length_b   1.000
_cell.length_c   1.000
_cell.angle_alpha   90.00
_cell.angle_beta   90.00
_cell.angle_gamma   90.00
#
_symmetry.space_group_name_H-M   'P 1'
#
loop_
_entity.id
_entity.type
_entity.pdbx_description
1 polymer ?
#
loop_
_entity_poly.entity_id
_entity_poly.type
_entity_poly.pdbx_seq_one_letter_code
_entity_poly.pdbx_strand_id
1 'polypeptide(L)'
;MGLMCRGGYRNFLLPALQERGYPIEFVGSKRNGLTESAEQNHEGHSGWQIGEIHFRVKGWLSDAQPDVILLLIGTNDVLRNDAVAQAPQRLENLINTMAQQSPRAILLVGTLPPIVHPQINRRVQDFNRQLPGIVQRQRQRGRAVHLVDLYPALTTEDLADGVHPNIRGHQKMAIAGRRP
;
A
#
# COMPACT_ATOMS: atom_id res chain seq x y z
N MET A 1 20.74 12.29 -6.07
CA MET A 1 19.86 12.89 -7.09
C MET A 1 19.33 11.74 -7.94
N GLY A 2 18.12 11.27 -7.67
CA GLY A 2 17.51 10.12 -8.34
C GLY A 2 16.00 10.31 -8.32
N LEU A 3 15.49 11.06 -9.29
CA LEU A 3 14.05 11.29 -9.46
C LEU A 3 13.39 9.98 -9.92
N MET A 4 13.09 9.13 -8.94
CA MET A 4 12.21 7.98 -9.05
C MET A 4 10.83 8.42 -9.57
N CYS A 5 10.18 7.53 -10.32
CA CYS A 5 8.88 7.71 -10.97
C CYS A 5 7.89 8.53 -10.11
N ARG A 6 7.76 9.83 -10.40
CA ARG A 6 6.83 10.73 -9.70
C ARG A 6 5.41 10.22 -9.92
N GLY A 7 4.76 9.66 -8.90
CA GLY A 7 3.43 9.02 -8.99
C GLY A 7 3.42 7.53 -8.65
N GLY A 8 4.58 6.86 -8.73
CA GLY A 8 4.74 5.46 -8.36
C GLY A 8 3.92 4.51 -9.23
N TYR A 9 3.37 3.45 -8.62
CA TYR A 9 2.54 2.47 -9.35
C TYR A 9 1.25 3.06 -9.92
N ARG A 10 0.77 4.21 -9.41
CA ARG A 10 -0.46 4.88 -9.86
C ARG A 10 -0.37 5.26 -11.35
N ASN A 11 0.82 5.62 -11.82
CA ASN A 11 1.08 5.97 -13.23
C ASN A 11 0.82 4.80 -14.19
N PHE A 12 0.88 3.56 -13.70
CA PHE A 12 0.67 2.35 -14.51
C PHE A 12 -0.64 1.64 -14.18
N LEU A 13 -1.14 1.82 -12.96
CA LEU A 13 -2.39 1.21 -12.52
C LEU A 13 -3.59 1.94 -13.13
N LEU A 14 -3.60 3.28 -13.08
CA LEU A 14 -4.70 4.08 -13.59
C LEU A 14 -5.02 3.83 -15.07
N PRO A 15 -4.07 4.02 -16.02
CA PRO A 15 -4.37 3.81 -17.44
C PRO A 15 -4.84 2.37 -17.71
N ALA A 16 -4.29 1.39 -17.00
CA ALA A 16 -4.67 -0.01 -17.20
C ALA A 16 -6.05 -0.38 -16.64
N LEU A 17 -6.55 0.35 -15.64
CA LEU A 17 -7.94 0.20 -15.19
C LEU A 17 -8.89 0.93 -16.14
N GLN A 18 -8.49 2.10 -16.64
CA GLN A 18 -9.26 2.86 -17.64
C GLN A 18 -9.37 2.12 -18.98
N GLU A 19 -8.31 1.46 -19.44
CA GLU A 19 -8.31 0.58 -20.62
C GLU A 19 -9.31 -0.58 -20.48
N ARG A 20 -9.65 -0.97 -19.25
CA ARG A 20 -10.66 -1.99 -18.95
C ARG A 20 -12.07 -1.41 -18.74
N GLY A 21 -12.25 -0.12 -18.96
CA GLY A 21 -13.53 0.57 -18.83
C GLY A 21 -13.95 0.89 -17.39
N TYR A 22 -13.04 0.78 -16.40
CA TYR A 22 -13.35 1.21 -15.04
C TYR A 22 -13.29 2.74 -14.92
N PRO A 23 -14.36 3.41 -14.45
CA PRO A 23 -14.31 4.83 -14.11
C PRO A 23 -13.54 5.00 -12.81
N ILE A 24 -12.29 5.46 -12.89
CA ILE A 24 -11.42 5.64 -11.72
C ILE A 24 -11.18 7.12 -11.47
N GLU A 25 -11.44 7.55 -10.25
CA GLU A 25 -11.00 8.82 -9.67
C GLU A 25 -10.09 8.51 -8.48
N PHE A 26 -8.93 9.16 -8.40
CA PHE A 26 -8.11 9.08 -7.19
C PHE A 26 -8.52 10.19 -6.21
N VAL A 27 -8.65 9.81 -4.94
CA VAL A 27 -9.01 10.71 -3.84
C VAL A 27 -7.89 10.78 -2.80
N GLY A 28 -7.80 11.90 -2.08
CA GLY A 28 -6.82 12.12 -1.02
C GLY A 28 -6.35 13.57 -0.93
N SER A 29 -5.77 13.93 0.22
CA SER A 29 -5.32 15.28 0.55
C SER A 29 -3.98 15.67 -0.09
N LYS A 30 -3.18 14.70 -0.54
CA LYS A 30 -1.93 14.98 -1.27
C LYS A 30 -2.20 15.01 -2.76
N ARG A 31 -1.62 16.01 -3.43
CA ARG A 31 -1.64 16.14 -4.89
C ARG A 31 -0.21 16.33 -5.38
N ASN A 32 0.52 15.22 -5.53
CA ASN A 32 1.82 15.22 -6.16
C ASN A 32 2.13 13.88 -6.85
N GLY A 33 3.15 13.90 -7.69
CA GLY A 33 3.38 12.86 -8.69
C GLY A 33 2.88 13.33 -10.05
N LEU A 34 3.69 13.13 -11.08
CA LEU A 34 3.24 13.33 -12.46
C LEU A 34 2.60 12.02 -12.88
N THR A 35 1.30 11.88 -12.67
CA THR A 35 0.52 11.15 -13.65
C THR A 35 0.43 12.06 -14.87
N GLU A 36 0.62 11.54 -16.09
CA GLU A 36 0.20 12.28 -17.31
C GLU A 36 -1.33 12.48 -17.32
N SER A 37 -2.04 11.80 -16.41
CA SER A 37 -3.45 11.99 -16.05
C SER A 37 -3.68 13.17 -15.09
N ALA A 38 -4.90 13.74 -15.13
CA ALA A 38 -5.39 14.73 -14.16
C ALA A 38 -5.52 14.16 -12.73
N GLU A 39 -5.59 12.84 -12.59
CA GLU A 39 -5.82 12.10 -11.34
C GLU A 39 -4.53 11.96 -10.52
N GLN A 40 -4.19 13.01 -9.76
CA GLN A 40 -2.95 13.07 -8.99
C GLN A 40 -3.13 12.83 -7.48
N ASN A 41 -4.37 12.71 -7.00
CA ASN A 41 -4.61 12.68 -5.55
C ASN A 41 -4.13 11.35 -4.93
N HIS A 42 -3.71 11.41 -3.66
CA HIS A 42 -3.35 10.23 -2.87
C HIS A 42 -3.30 10.54 -1.36
N GLU A 43 -3.18 9.48 -0.57
CA GLU A 43 -2.80 9.50 0.85
C GLU A 43 -1.46 8.81 1.11
N GLY A 44 -0.55 8.91 0.15
CA GLY A 44 0.84 8.48 0.29
C GLY A 44 1.70 9.52 1.02
N HIS A 45 2.34 9.14 2.12
CA HIS A 45 3.21 10.00 2.92
C HIS A 45 4.60 9.38 3.08
N SER A 46 5.63 10.05 2.55
CA SER A 46 7.01 9.53 2.58
C SER A 46 7.53 9.45 4.02
N GLY A 47 8.12 8.30 4.38
CA GLY A 47 8.72 8.09 5.70
C GLY A 47 7.74 7.80 6.84
N TRP A 48 6.43 7.69 6.57
CA TRP A 48 5.43 7.44 7.61
C TRP A 48 5.32 5.97 8.00
N GLN A 49 5.09 5.73 9.29
CA GLN A 49 4.83 4.43 9.90
C GLN A 49 3.32 4.18 10.06
N ILE A 50 2.95 2.93 10.37
CA ILE A 50 1.55 2.52 10.55
C ILE A 50 0.81 3.41 11.56
N GLY A 51 1.44 3.73 12.69
CA GLY A 51 0.82 4.54 13.75
C GLY A 51 0.48 5.96 13.31
N GLU A 52 1.29 6.57 12.46
CA GLU A 52 1.10 7.94 11.96
C GLU A 52 -0.09 8.03 11.00
N ILE A 53 -0.26 6.99 10.17
CA ILE A 53 -1.43 6.82 9.30
C ILE A 53 -2.67 6.57 10.16
N HIS A 54 -2.58 5.67 11.15
CA HIS A 54 -3.71 5.32 12.01
C HIS A 54 -4.26 6.52 12.78
N PHE A 55 -3.39 7.43 13.21
CA PHE A 55 -3.80 8.66 13.88
C PHE A 55 -4.71 9.56 13.02
N ARG A 56 -4.58 9.55 11.69
CA ARG A 56 -5.25 10.51 10.79
C ARG A 56 -6.31 9.88 9.89
N VAL A 57 -6.25 8.57 9.68
CA VAL A 57 -7.05 7.86 8.67
C VAL A 57 -8.55 8.11 8.77
N LYS A 58 -9.10 8.30 9.97
CA LYS A 58 -10.54 8.56 10.14
C LYS A 58 -10.98 9.85 9.45
N GLY A 59 -10.19 10.92 9.56
CA GLY A 59 -10.46 12.19 8.88
C GLY A 59 -10.41 12.03 7.37
N TRP A 60 -9.33 11.44 6.86
CA TRP A 60 -9.17 11.20 5.42
C TRP A 60 -10.30 10.36 4.82
N LEU A 61 -10.73 9.30 5.51
CA LEU A 61 -11.85 8.47 5.05
C LEU A 61 -13.20 9.18 5.13
N SER A 62 -13.39 10.07 6.12
CA SER A 62 -14.60 10.89 6.22
C SER A 62 -14.69 11.91 5.08
N ASP A 63 -13.55 12.51 4.72
CA ASP A 63 -13.48 13.55 3.69
C ASP A 63 -13.56 12.95 2.28
N ALA A 64 -12.83 11.86 2.03
CA ALA A 64 -12.67 11.29 0.70
C ALA A 64 -13.71 10.21 0.34
N GLN A 65 -14.31 9.56 1.33
CA GLN A 65 -15.33 8.50 1.17
C GLN A 65 -15.03 7.48 0.05
N PRO A 66 -13.85 6.82 0.06
CA PRO A 66 -13.43 5.98 -1.07
C PRO A 66 -14.23 4.67 -1.17
N ASP A 67 -14.49 4.21 -2.39
CA ASP A 67 -15.02 2.86 -2.67
C ASP A 67 -13.95 1.77 -2.58
N VAL A 68 -12.69 2.11 -2.87
CA VAL A 68 -11.55 1.19 -2.84
C VAL A 68 -10.38 1.86 -2.15
N ILE A 69 -9.77 1.15 -1.20
CA ILE A 69 -8.58 1.60 -0.47
C ILE A 69 -7.41 0.67 -0.80
N LEU A 70 -6.33 1.23 -1.34
CA LEU A 70 -5.06 0.52 -1.54
C LEU A 70 -4.13 0.85 -0.38
N LEU A 71 -3.86 -0.13 0.49
CA LEU A 71 -3.00 0.02 1.66
C LEU A 71 -1.69 -0.73 1.48
N LEU A 72 -0.59 0.00 1.33
CA LEU A 72 0.77 -0.52 1.44
C LEU A 72 1.53 0.31 2.48
N ILE A 73 1.70 -0.24 3.69
CA ILE A 73 2.32 0.45 4.83
C ILE A 73 3.07 -0.55 5.72
N GLY A 74 4.12 -0.10 6.40
CA GLY A 74 4.95 -0.91 7.31
C GLY A 74 6.43 -0.97 6.94
N THR A 75 6.82 -0.54 5.73
CA THR A 75 8.23 -0.46 5.32
C THR A 75 9.07 0.36 6.32
N ASN A 76 8.56 1.51 6.75
CA ASN A 76 9.26 2.39 7.69
C ASN A 76 9.31 1.81 9.10
N ASP A 77 8.28 1.08 9.55
CA ASP A 77 8.30 0.36 10.83
C ASP A 77 9.44 -0.66 10.86
N VAL A 78 9.60 -1.42 9.77
CA VAL A 78 10.64 -2.43 9.62
C VAL A 78 12.04 -1.81 9.51
N LEU A 79 12.19 -0.74 8.72
CA LEU A 79 13.47 -0.04 8.50
C LEU A 79 13.98 0.62 9.77
N ARG A 80 13.11 1.30 10.52
CA ARG A 80 13.48 2.00 11.76
C ARG A 80 13.70 1.06 12.95
N ASN A 81 13.40 -0.22 12.78
CA ASN A 81 13.43 -1.23 13.84
C ASN A 81 12.57 -0.83 15.07
N ASP A 82 11.49 -0.08 14.83
CA ASP A 82 10.64 0.46 15.88
C ASP A 82 9.54 -0.53 16.23
N ALA A 83 9.73 -1.24 17.34
CA ALA A 83 8.76 -2.20 17.88
C ALA A 83 8.21 -3.12 16.77
N VAL A 84 9.13 -3.68 15.96
CA VAL A 84 8.79 -4.41 14.70
C VAL A 84 7.89 -5.61 14.98
N ALA A 85 8.09 -6.28 16.13
CA ALA A 85 7.24 -7.39 16.55
C ALA A 85 5.77 -6.97 16.77
N GLN A 86 5.51 -5.71 17.11
CA GLN A 86 4.16 -5.16 17.30
C GLN A 86 3.59 -4.53 16.01
N ALA A 87 4.39 -4.34 14.97
CA ALA A 87 3.94 -3.73 13.70
C ALA A 87 2.75 -4.48 13.07
N PRO A 88 2.69 -5.83 13.04
CA PRO A 88 1.53 -6.55 12.54
C PRO A 88 0.23 -6.24 13.32
N GLN A 89 0.32 -6.12 14.64
CA GLN A 89 -0.83 -5.75 15.47
C GLN A 89 -1.28 -4.31 15.20
N ARG A 90 -0.32 -3.37 15.02
CA ARG A 90 -0.64 -2.00 14.60
C ARG A 90 -1.36 -1.99 13.24
N LEU A 91 -0.90 -2.82 12.29
CA LEU A 91 -1.54 -2.95 10.99
C LEU A 91 -2.97 -3.51 11.12
N GLU A 92 -3.19 -4.54 11.93
CA GLU A 92 -4.53 -5.08 12.17
C GLU A 92 -5.47 -4.03 12.78
N ASN A 93 -4.98 -3.22 13.72
CA ASN A 93 -5.77 -2.13 14.32
C ASN A 93 -6.11 -1.03 13.31
N LEU A 94 -5.18 -0.70 12.42
CA LEU A 94 -5.40 0.23 11.31
C LEU A 94 -6.48 -0.30 10.35
N ILE A 95 -6.35 -1.56 9.92
CA ILE A 95 -7.32 -2.23 9.04
C ILE A 95 -8.70 -2.28 9.70
N ASN A 96 -8.78 -2.61 10.99
CA ASN A 96 -10.02 -2.58 11.76
C ASN A 96 -10.68 -1.20 11.72
N THR A 97 -9.89 -0.14 11.90
CA THR A 97 -10.37 1.25 11.89
C THR A 97 -10.87 1.65 10.52
N MET A 98 -10.13 1.34 9.45
CA MET A 98 -10.53 1.62 8.07
C MET A 98 -11.83 0.91 7.71
N ALA A 99 -11.93 -0.39 8.00
CA ALA A 99 -13.12 -1.18 7.68
C ALA A 99 -14.35 -0.79 8.52
N GLN A 100 -14.17 -0.19 9.70
CA GLN A 100 -15.28 0.37 10.48
C GLN A 100 -15.73 1.73 9.95
N GLN A 101 -14.77 2.58 9.55
CA GLN A 101 -15.05 3.93 9.06
C GLN A 101 -15.64 3.92 7.63
N SER A 102 -15.22 2.97 6.80
CA SER A 102 -15.66 2.81 5.42
C SER A 102 -16.16 1.38 5.18
N PRO A 103 -17.29 0.98 5.78
CA PRO A 103 -17.75 -0.41 5.77
C PRO A 103 -18.18 -0.94 4.39
N ARG A 104 -18.42 -0.04 3.42
CA ARG A 104 -18.74 -0.38 2.03
C ARG A 104 -17.50 -0.47 1.13
N ALA A 105 -16.35 0.02 1.60
CA ALA A 105 -15.14 0.07 0.80
C ALA A 105 -14.47 -1.31 0.71
N ILE A 106 -13.87 -1.59 -0.44
CA ILE A 106 -12.95 -2.72 -0.61
C ILE A 106 -11.56 -2.27 -0.15
N LEU A 107 -10.98 -2.96 0.83
CA LEU A 107 -9.63 -2.67 1.33
C LEU A 107 -8.64 -3.72 0.82
N LEU A 108 -7.74 -3.30 -0.06
CA LEU A 108 -6.66 -4.12 -0.61
C LEU A 108 -5.37 -3.84 0.16
N VAL A 109 -4.89 -4.83 0.92
CA VAL A 109 -3.67 -4.75 1.73
C VAL A 109 -2.52 -5.37 0.97
N GLY A 110 -1.51 -4.58 0.61
CA GLY A 110 -0.31 -5.04 -0.06
C GLY A 110 0.73 -5.60 0.92
N THR A 111 1.34 -6.74 0.61
CA THR A 111 2.56 -7.16 1.29
C THR A 111 3.69 -6.19 0.97
N LEU A 112 4.63 -5.99 1.90
CA LEU A 112 5.81 -5.15 1.65
C LEU A 112 6.69 -5.76 0.53
N PRO A 113 7.21 -4.97 -0.42
CA PRO A 113 8.23 -5.43 -1.37
C PRO A 113 9.54 -5.88 -0.70
N PRO A 114 10.40 -6.65 -1.38
CA PRO A 114 11.72 -6.98 -0.86
C PRO A 114 12.59 -5.73 -0.69
N ILE A 115 13.60 -5.84 0.17
CA ILE A 115 14.63 -4.83 0.41
C ILE A 115 16.01 -5.49 0.17
N VAL A 116 16.98 -4.73 -0.38
CA VAL A 116 18.32 -5.28 -0.69
C VAL A 116 19.04 -5.79 0.56
N HIS A 117 18.95 -5.07 1.68
CA HIS A 117 19.66 -5.45 2.91
C HIS A 117 19.09 -6.75 3.51
N PRO A 118 19.86 -7.86 3.57
CA PRO A 118 19.30 -9.18 3.89
C PRO A 118 18.62 -9.28 5.26
N GLN A 119 19.18 -8.65 6.29
CA GLN A 119 18.59 -8.68 7.64
C GLN A 119 17.28 -7.90 7.71
N ILE A 120 17.15 -6.82 6.93
CA ILE A 120 15.91 -6.03 6.88
C ILE A 120 14.88 -6.78 6.05
N ASN A 121 15.30 -7.42 4.94
CA ASN A 121 14.43 -8.27 4.13
C ASN A 121 13.85 -9.45 4.93
N ARG A 122 14.61 -10.03 5.88
CA ARG A 122 14.07 -11.02 6.82
C ARG A 122 12.94 -10.45 7.68
N ARG A 123 13.09 -9.25 8.22
CA ARG A 123 12.01 -8.58 8.97
C ARG A 123 10.80 -8.27 8.07
N VAL A 124 11.02 -7.90 6.81
CA VAL A 124 9.95 -7.76 5.80
C VAL A 124 9.20 -9.08 5.63
N GLN A 125 9.91 -10.20 5.46
CA GLN A 125 9.30 -11.53 5.35
C GLN A 125 8.53 -11.89 6.63
N ASP A 126 9.11 -11.65 7.81
CA ASP A 126 8.47 -11.90 9.10
C ASP A 126 7.17 -11.10 9.28
N PHE A 127 7.18 -9.83 8.87
CA PHE A 127 6.00 -8.98 8.85
C PHE A 127 4.95 -9.51 7.86
N ASN A 128 5.34 -9.77 6.60
CA ASN A 128 4.45 -10.25 5.55
C ASN A 128 3.80 -11.59 5.90
N ARG A 129 4.48 -12.50 6.62
CA ARG A 129 3.92 -13.78 7.07
C ARG A 129 2.68 -13.63 7.97
N GLN A 130 2.49 -12.47 8.62
CA GLN A 130 1.33 -12.21 9.48
C GLN A 130 0.10 -11.73 8.71
N LEU A 131 0.29 -11.13 7.52
CA LEU A 131 -0.78 -10.47 6.77
C LEU A 131 -1.91 -11.42 6.33
N PRO A 132 -1.65 -12.65 5.84
CA PRO A 132 -2.72 -13.58 5.49
C PRO A 132 -3.69 -13.85 6.65
N GLY A 133 -3.15 -14.07 7.86
CA GLY A 133 -3.96 -14.29 9.06
C GLY A 133 -4.77 -13.06 9.48
N ILE A 134 -4.18 -11.87 9.36
CA ILE A 134 -4.88 -10.59 9.62
C ILE A 134 -6.05 -10.42 8.65
N VAL A 135 -5.81 -10.57 7.35
CA VAL A 135 -6.84 -10.44 6.32
C VAL A 135 -7.94 -11.50 6.49
N GLN A 136 -7.57 -12.75 6.79
CA GLN A 136 -8.55 -13.81 7.04
C GLN A 136 -9.49 -13.48 8.20
N ARG A 137 -8.98 -12.96 9.32
CA ARG A 137 -9.80 -12.52 10.45
C ARG A 137 -10.77 -11.39 10.08
N GLN A 138 -10.38 -10.48 9.18
CA GLN A 138 -11.29 -9.44 8.69
C GLN A 138 -12.40 -10.02 7.83
N ARG A 139 -12.07 -10.95 6.92
CA ARG A 139 -13.06 -11.62 6.06
C ARG A 139 -14.05 -12.45 6.87
N GLN A 140 -13.60 -13.12 7.94
CA GLN A 140 -14.47 -13.83 8.88
C GLN A 140 -15.45 -12.91 9.61
N ARG A 141 -15.16 -11.60 9.71
CA ARG A 141 -16.08 -10.57 10.22
C ARG A 141 -16.99 -9.98 9.12
N GLY A 142 -17.01 -10.57 7.93
CA GLY A 142 -17.83 -10.11 6.80
C GLY A 142 -17.30 -8.86 6.08
N ARG A 143 -16.05 -8.45 6.33
CA ARG A 143 -15.46 -7.26 5.72
C ARG A 143 -14.78 -7.58 4.39
N ALA A 144 -14.91 -6.68 3.41
CA ALA A 144 -14.26 -6.77 2.10
C ALA A 144 -12.78 -6.37 2.18
N VAL A 145 -11.97 -7.18 2.89
CA VAL A 145 -10.52 -6.99 3.00
C VAL A 145 -9.81 -8.10 2.25
N HIS A 146 -8.91 -7.75 1.34
CA HIS A 146 -8.18 -8.68 0.49
C HIS A 146 -6.67 -8.42 0.57
N LEU A 147 -5.89 -9.47 0.33
CA LEU A 147 -4.44 -9.40 0.31
C LEU A 147 -3.96 -9.28 -1.14
N VAL A 148 -3.05 -8.35 -1.41
CA VAL A 148 -2.32 -8.25 -2.68
C VAL A 148 -0.88 -8.65 -2.43
N ASP A 149 -0.47 -9.81 -2.94
CA ASP A 149 0.87 -10.34 -2.73
C ASP A 149 1.88 -9.70 -3.69
N LEU A 150 2.50 -8.60 -3.23
CA LEU A 150 3.48 -7.82 -3.96
C LEU A 150 4.92 -8.33 -3.76
N TYR A 151 5.19 -9.06 -2.68
CA TYR A 151 6.53 -9.50 -2.35
C TYR A 151 7.17 -10.36 -3.46
N PRO A 152 6.52 -11.44 -3.95
CA PRO A 152 7.10 -12.26 -5.02
C PRO A 152 7.05 -11.59 -6.39
N ALA A 153 6.25 -10.53 -6.55
CA ALA A 153 6.14 -9.80 -7.80
C ALA A 153 7.36 -8.89 -8.07
N LEU A 154 8.16 -8.58 -7.05
CA LEU A 154 9.33 -7.71 -7.15
C LEU A 154 10.61 -8.45 -6.75
N THR A 155 11.72 -8.00 -7.29
CA THR A 155 13.08 -8.42 -6.94
C THR A 155 13.90 -7.22 -6.49
N THR A 156 15.09 -7.44 -5.95
CA THR A 156 16.01 -6.34 -5.59
C THR A 156 16.47 -5.50 -6.78
N GLU A 157 16.45 -6.05 -8.00
CA GLU A 157 16.76 -5.31 -9.25
C GLU A 157 15.65 -4.31 -9.62
N ASP A 158 14.46 -4.49 -9.05
CA ASP A 158 13.33 -3.59 -9.24
C ASP A 158 13.38 -2.38 -8.29
N LEU A 159 14.46 -2.19 -7.52
CA LEU A 159 14.65 -1.11 -6.56
C LEU A 159 15.73 -0.13 -7.03
N ALA A 160 15.51 1.18 -6.88
CA ALA A 160 16.47 2.20 -7.33
C ALA A 160 17.48 2.64 -6.26
N ASP A 161 17.18 2.44 -4.97
CA ASP A 161 18.10 2.72 -3.85
C ASP A 161 18.18 1.56 -2.83
N GLY A 162 17.67 0.39 -3.23
CA GLY A 162 17.60 -0.80 -2.39
C GLY A 162 16.39 -0.87 -1.46
N VAL A 163 15.52 0.15 -1.46
CA VAL A 163 14.23 0.17 -0.73
C VAL A 163 13.07 0.54 -1.65
N HIS A 164 13.21 1.63 -2.41
CA HIS A 164 12.12 2.18 -3.20
C HIS A 164 12.12 1.59 -4.62
N PRO A 165 10.95 1.19 -5.14
CA PRO A 165 10.84 0.66 -6.50
C PRO A 165 11.31 1.66 -7.56
N ASN A 166 11.97 1.14 -8.59
CA ASN A 166 12.24 1.86 -9.83
C ASN A 166 11.02 1.79 -10.77
N ILE A 167 11.16 2.29 -12.00
CA ILE A 167 10.08 2.28 -13.00
C ILE A 167 9.54 0.87 -13.25
N ARG A 168 10.44 -0.13 -13.43
CA ARG A 168 10.04 -1.54 -13.65
C ARG A 168 9.32 -2.10 -12.42
N GLY A 169 9.82 -1.80 -11.22
CA GLY A 169 9.17 -2.19 -9.98
C GLY A 169 7.75 -1.64 -9.86
N HIS A 170 7.53 -0.36 -10.15
CA HIS A 170 6.20 0.24 -10.13
C HIS A 170 5.25 -0.35 -11.18
N GLN A 171 5.75 -0.72 -12.37
CA GLN A 171 4.96 -1.45 -13.37
C GLN A 171 4.52 -2.82 -12.85
N LYS A 172 5.43 -3.59 -12.23
CA LYS A 172 5.11 -4.91 -11.65
C LYS A 172 4.09 -4.80 -10.52
N MET A 173 4.22 -3.80 -9.64
CA MET A 173 3.23 -3.51 -8.59
C MET A 173 1.85 -3.23 -9.18
N ALA A 174 1.78 -2.41 -10.25
CA ALA A 174 0.52 -2.11 -10.91
C ALA A 174 -0.11 -3.34 -11.57
N ILE A 175 0.69 -4.29 -12.08
CA ILE A 175 0.19 -5.55 -12.64
C ILE A 175 -0.34 -6.46 -11.52
N ALA A 176 0.40 -6.61 -10.42
CA ALA A 176 -0.01 -7.43 -9.29
C ALA A 176 -1.32 -6.90 -8.66
N GLY A 177 -1.48 -5.58 -8.55
CA GLY A 177 -2.68 -4.94 -8.03
C GLY A 177 -3.95 -5.09 -8.90
N ARG A 178 -3.85 -5.68 -10.10
CA ARG A 178 -5.01 -5.92 -10.99
C ARG A 178 -5.77 -7.22 -10.68
N ARG A 179 -5.26 -8.05 -9.77
CA ARG A 179 -5.81 -9.39 -9.46
C ARG A 179 -6.23 -9.45 -7.98
N PRO A 180 -7.44 -9.00 -7.62
CA PRO A 180 -8.00 -9.25 -6.29
C PRO A 180 -8.40 -10.72 -6.09
#